data_AF-A0A9P7KDD8-F1
#
_entry.id   AF-A0A9P7KDD8-F1
#
_cell.length_a   1.000
_cell.length_b   1.000
_cell.length_c   1.000
_cell.angle_alpha   90.00
_cell.angle_beta   90.00
_cell.angle_gamma   90.00
#
_symmetry.space_group_name_H-M   'P 1'
#
loop_
_entity.id
_entity.type
_entity.pdbx_description
1 polymer ?
#
loop_
_entity_poly.entity_id
_entity_poly.type
_entity_poly.pdbx_seq_one_letter_code
_entity_poly.pdbx_strand_id
1 'polypeptide(L)'
;MPSPSFLSTVKSSPEEWYQVVSDMKMRAASMIIEPVYCHLFIPGGRVFGLTDKVSFHIQLTGALDSLQKLLMPQAVDAPAPAPWSSKKKIDKCPLHSKPKIKVHILRQYTVDSNGKRAIQDKIIGEGEIWEVPPAICEAAGAVHLDWEGELKIDGTVTIGGFVAGNVSVKDSVVLTVIPPTVDHQPSPFLSLQMSIPIRVVTDSYVEVTEYEPTAAVP
;
A
#
# COMPACT_ATOMS: atom_id res chain seq x y z
N MET A 1 13.72 -12.12 17.94
CA MET A 1 12.65 -11.32 18.58
C MET A 1 11.58 -11.09 17.53
N PRO A 2 10.28 -11.32 17.79
CA PRO A 2 9.23 -10.89 16.87
C PRO A 2 9.24 -9.35 16.78
N SER A 3 9.09 -8.80 15.57
CA SER A 3 8.95 -7.36 15.37
C SER A 3 7.62 -6.88 15.99
N PRO A 4 7.59 -5.70 16.64
CA PRO A 4 6.34 -5.14 17.16
C PRO A 4 5.38 -4.81 16.01
N SER A 5 4.07 -5.02 16.22
CA SER A 5 3.05 -4.72 15.21
C SER A 5 2.88 -3.22 14.98
N PHE A 6 2.42 -2.84 13.79
CA PHE A 6 2.20 -1.43 13.42
C PHE A 6 1.33 -0.69 14.45
N LEU A 7 0.23 -1.31 14.88
CA LEU A 7 -0.70 -0.71 15.84
C LEU A 7 -0.07 -0.45 17.22
N SER A 8 0.98 -1.18 17.58
CA SER A 8 1.74 -0.94 18.82
C SER A 8 2.68 0.24 18.65
N THR A 9 3.44 0.28 17.55
CA THR A 9 4.47 1.31 17.31
C THR A 9 3.86 2.66 16.96
N VAL A 10 2.79 2.71 16.17
CA VAL A 10 2.09 3.96 15.86
C VAL A 10 1.50 4.63 17.11
N LYS A 11 1.16 3.84 18.14
CA LYS A 11 0.64 4.36 19.41
C LYS A 11 1.75 4.81 20.36
N SER A 12 2.88 4.10 20.40
CA SER A 12 4.00 4.45 21.27
C SER A 12 4.87 5.57 20.70
N SER A 13 5.04 5.59 19.37
CA SER A 13 5.99 6.43 18.64
C SER A 13 5.41 6.83 17.26
N PRO A 14 4.35 7.65 17.19
CA PRO A 14 3.72 8.04 15.92
C PRO A 14 4.69 8.75 14.96
N GLU A 15 5.71 9.44 15.47
CA GLU A 15 6.76 10.11 14.69
C GLU A 15 7.64 9.15 13.88
N GLU A 16 7.66 7.86 14.23
CA GLU A 16 8.38 6.83 13.50
C GLU A 16 7.67 6.43 12.20
N TRP A 17 6.45 6.93 11.95
CA TRP A 17 5.65 6.61 10.77
C TRP A 17 5.34 7.85 9.93
N TYR A 18 5.53 7.72 8.63
CA TYR A 18 5.05 8.68 7.64
C TYR A 18 3.74 8.17 7.03
N GLN A 19 2.72 9.01 7.03
CA GLN A 19 1.40 8.71 6.47
C GLN A 19 1.12 9.56 5.22
N VAL A 20 0.57 8.94 4.19
CA VAL A 20 -0.13 9.64 3.10
C VAL A 20 -1.58 9.17 3.04
N VAL A 21 -2.49 10.10 2.77
CA VAL A 21 -3.93 9.83 2.68
C VAL A 21 -4.43 10.34 1.33
N SER A 22 -5.28 9.55 0.68
CA SER A 22 -5.98 9.95 -0.55
C SER A 22 -7.36 9.32 -0.61
N ASP A 23 -8.32 10.02 -1.20
CA ASP A 23 -9.66 9.49 -1.47
C ASP A 23 -9.73 8.79 -2.82
N MET A 24 -10.44 7.66 -2.89
CA MET A 24 -10.74 6.99 -4.14
C MET A 24 -11.76 7.82 -4.93
N LYS A 25 -11.30 8.38 -6.05
CA LYS A 25 -12.17 9.14 -6.96
C LYS A 25 -13.27 8.25 -7.52
N MET A 26 -14.42 8.86 -7.77
CA MET A 26 -15.62 8.16 -8.21
C MET A 26 -15.99 8.55 -9.63
N ARG A 27 -16.69 7.66 -10.32
CA ARG A 27 -17.28 7.98 -11.63
C ARG A 27 -18.46 8.93 -11.43
N ALA A 28 -18.67 9.84 -12.38
CA ALA A 28 -19.70 10.89 -12.30
C ALA A 28 -21.11 10.34 -12.04
N ALA A 29 -21.44 9.15 -12.56
CA ALA A 29 -22.72 8.49 -12.35
C ALA A 29 -22.94 7.95 -10.91
N SER A 30 -21.93 8.02 -10.04
CA SER A 30 -21.93 7.37 -8.73
C SER A 30 -21.77 8.34 -7.55
N MET A 31 -21.83 9.65 -7.76
CA MET A 31 -21.58 10.71 -6.75
C MET A 31 -22.50 10.71 -5.52
N ILE A 32 -23.46 9.78 -5.42
CA ILE A 32 -24.37 9.63 -4.28
C ILE A 32 -23.71 8.83 -3.12
N ILE A 33 -22.60 8.15 -3.38
CA ILE A 33 -21.91 7.29 -2.41
C ILE A 33 -20.78 8.07 -1.72
N GLU A 34 -20.57 7.83 -0.43
CA GLU A 34 -19.49 8.45 0.32
C GLU A 34 -18.10 7.96 -0.13
N PRO A 35 -17.05 8.81 -0.08
CA PRO A 35 -15.71 8.43 -0.51
C PRO A 35 -15.11 7.34 0.38
N VAL A 36 -14.27 6.50 -0.23
CA VAL A 36 -13.36 5.60 0.49
C VAL A 36 -12.00 6.29 0.59
N TYR A 37 -11.48 6.43 1.80
CA TYR A 37 -10.14 6.94 2.04
C TYR A 37 -9.15 5.79 2.13
N CYS A 38 -7.98 6.00 1.57
CA CYS A 38 -6.86 5.08 1.63
C CYS A 38 -5.69 5.76 2.31
N HIS A 39 -5.15 5.09 3.32
CA HIS A 39 -4.01 5.53 4.08
C HIS A 39 -2.86 4.55 3.82
N LEU A 40 -1.68 5.06 3.51
CA LEU A 40 -0.45 4.29 3.43
C LEU A 40 0.54 4.83 4.46
N PHE A 41 1.04 3.94 5.30
CA PHE A 41 2.05 4.21 6.31
C PHE A 41 3.35 3.50 5.96
N ILE A 42 4.47 4.19 6.06
CA ILE A 42 5.83 3.64 5.95
C ILE A 42 6.73 4.24 7.05
N PRO A 43 7.90 3.66 7.35
CA PRO A 43 8.84 4.25 8.30
C PRO A 43 9.21 5.70 7.95
N GLY A 44 9.18 6.57 8.96
CA GLY A 44 9.29 8.02 8.85
C GLY A 44 10.64 8.50 8.32
N GLY A 45 11.71 7.74 8.60
CA GLY A 45 13.05 8.03 8.10
C GLY A 45 13.13 8.08 6.57
N ARG A 46 12.33 7.24 5.87
CA ARG A 46 12.27 7.17 4.39
C ARG A 46 13.63 7.06 3.70
N VAL A 47 14.64 6.56 4.41
CA VAL A 47 15.97 6.23 3.91
C VAL A 47 16.16 4.74 4.16
N PHE A 48 16.43 3.99 3.10
CA PHE A 48 16.52 2.53 3.16
C PHE A 48 17.75 2.06 2.38
N GLY A 49 18.52 1.14 2.96
CA GLY A 49 19.57 0.41 2.28
C GLY A 49 19.02 -0.49 1.17
N LEU A 50 19.86 -0.87 0.20
CA LEU A 50 19.50 -1.79 -0.89
C LEU A 50 19.02 -3.16 -0.37
N THR A 51 19.51 -3.57 0.79
CA THR A 51 19.18 -4.86 1.41
C THR A 51 18.05 -4.77 2.44
N ASP A 52 17.55 -3.56 2.72
CA ASP A 52 16.53 -3.36 3.73
C ASP A 52 15.18 -3.93 3.30
N LYS A 53 14.42 -4.34 4.30
CA LYS A 53 12.99 -4.58 4.18
C LYS A 53 12.25 -3.32 4.62
N VAL A 54 11.35 -2.83 3.79
CA VAL A 54 10.52 -1.66 4.14
C VAL A 54 9.14 -2.15 4.52
N SER A 55 8.85 -2.19 5.82
CA SER A 55 7.51 -2.49 6.31
C SER A 55 6.54 -1.36 5.92
N PHE A 56 5.28 -1.72 5.66
CA PHE A 56 4.23 -0.75 5.40
C PHE A 56 2.89 -1.23 5.96
N HIS A 57 2.00 -0.27 6.21
CA HIS A 57 0.62 -0.52 6.61
C HIS A 57 -0.34 0.20 5.67
N ILE A 58 -1.44 -0.45 5.31
CA ILE A 58 -2.48 0.11 4.46
C ILE A 58 -3.78 0.06 5.25
N GLN A 59 -4.51 1.17 5.27
CA GLN A 59 -5.83 1.23 5.86
C GLN A 59 -6.82 1.80 4.84
N LEU A 60 -7.94 1.10 4.62
CA LEU A 60 -9.10 1.65 3.92
C LEU A 60 -10.15 2.04 4.94
N THR A 61 -10.69 3.25 4.83
CA THR A 61 -11.73 3.77 5.74
C THR A 61 -12.87 4.40 4.95
N GLY A 62 -14.10 4.30 5.46
CA GLY A 62 -15.28 4.91 4.85
C GLY A 62 -16.59 4.36 5.42
N ALA A 63 -17.71 4.83 4.86
CA ALA A 63 -19.01 4.24 5.15
C ALA A 63 -19.04 2.76 4.77
N LEU A 64 -19.77 1.96 5.57
CA LEU A 64 -19.95 0.53 5.34
C LEU A 64 -20.43 0.24 3.92
N ASP A 65 -21.42 1.00 3.43
CA ASP A 65 -21.98 0.84 2.08
C ASP A 65 -20.94 1.07 0.98
N SER A 66 -20.04 2.05 1.16
CA SER A 66 -18.97 2.36 0.21
C SER A 66 -17.93 1.26 0.16
N LEU A 67 -17.50 0.78 1.33
CA LEU A 67 -16.53 -0.32 1.44
C LEU A 67 -17.12 -1.63 0.93
N GLN A 68 -18.39 -1.92 1.22
CA GLN A 68 -19.09 -3.09 0.66
C GLN A 68 -19.10 -3.04 -0.87
N LYS A 69 -19.40 -1.89 -1.48
CA LYS A 69 -19.37 -1.75 -2.95
C LYS A 69 -17.97 -1.93 -3.54
N LEU A 70 -16.91 -1.59 -2.80
CA LEU A 70 -15.53 -1.79 -3.23
C LEU A 70 -15.07 -3.25 -3.10
N LEU A 71 -15.42 -3.92 -2.00
CA LEU A 71 -14.97 -5.29 -1.70
C LEU A 71 -15.85 -6.38 -2.30
N MET A 72 -17.16 -6.11 -2.34
CA MET A 72 -18.23 -7.03 -2.69
C MET A 72 -19.21 -6.31 -3.63
N PRO A 73 -18.80 -6.04 -4.90
CA PRO A 73 -19.72 -5.45 -5.84
C PRO A 73 -20.82 -6.48 -6.08
N GLN A 74 -22.02 -6.23 -5.54
CA GLN A 74 -23.18 -7.06 -5.82
C GLN A 74 -23.57 -6.84 -7.28
N ALA A 75 -23.82 -7.92 -8.01
CA ALA A 75 -24.59 -7.84 -9.24
C ALA A 75 -25.98 -7.34 -8.84
N VAL A 76 -26.34 -6.14 -9.29
CA VAL A 76 -27.54 -5.41 -8.86
C VAL A 76 -28.85 -6.11 -9.27
N ASP A 77 -28.75 -7.22 -10.02
CA ASP A 77 -29.88 -7.96 -10.59
C ASP A 77 -29.97 -9.43 -10.13
N ALA A 78 -29.40 -9.80 -8.97
CA ALA A 78 -29.70 -11.11 -8.41
C ALA A 78 -31.15 -11.12 -7.89
N PRO A 79 -32.08 -11.93 -8.49
CA PRO A 79 -33.45 -12.00 -7.99
C PRO A 79 -33.44 -12.45 -6.53
N ALA A 80 -34.26 -11.79 -5.70
CA ALA A 80 -34.42 -12.10 -4.29
C ALA A 80 -34.51 -13.63 -4.07
N PRO A 81 -33.81 -14.20 -3.07
CA PRO A 81 -33.86 -15.63 -2.82
C PRO A 81 -35.32 -16.03 -2.54
N ALA A 82 -35.88 -16.83 -3.45
CA ALA A 82 -37.21 -17.41 -3.28
C ALA A 82 -37.26 -18.20 -1.95
N PRO A 83 -38.40 -18.21 -1.24
CA PRO A 83 -38.54 -18.94 0.01
C PRO A 83 -38.24 -20.43 -0.19
N TRP A 84 -37.29 -20.88 0.62
CA TRP A 84 -36.79 -22.24 0.85
C TRP A 84 -37.66 -23.36 0.28
N SER A 85 -37.26 -23.87 -0.89
CA SER A 85 -37.70 -25.18 -1.38
C SER A 85 -36.48 -26.06 -1.64
N SER A 86 -36.57 -27.26 -1.10
CA SER A 86 -35.47 -28.17 -0.80
C SER A 86 -34.72 -28.69 -2.04
N LYS A 87 -33.41 -28.92 -1.87
CA LYS A 87 -32.50 -29.70 -2.73
C LYS A 87 -32.16 -29.09 -4.10
N LYS A 88 -31.28 -28.07 -4.09
CA LYS A 88 -30.39 -27.78 -5.23
C LYS A 88 -28.93 -27.85 -4.80
N LYS A 89 -28.08 -28.36 -5.69
CA LYS A 89 -26.62 -28.37 -5.55
C LYS A 89 -26.16 -26.98 -5.13
N ILE A 90 -25.17 -26.90 -4.25
CA ILE A 90 -24.47 -25.67 -3.91
C ILE A 90 -23.75 -25.22 -5.19
N ASP A 91 -24.47 -24.51 -6.05
CA ASP A 91 -23.89 -23.80 -7.17
C ASP A 91 -23.00 -22.72 -6.57
N LYS A 92 -21.73 -22.74 -6.95
CA LYS A 92 -20.67 -21.84 -6.49
C LYS A 92 -21.24 -20.41 -6.47
N CYS A 93 -21.20 -19.75 -5.31
CA CYS A 93 -21.40 -18.30 -5.26
C CYS A 93 -20.49 -17.66 -6.33
N PRO A 94 -20.99 -16.72 -7.15
CA PRO A 94 -20.16 -16.05 -8.14
C PRO A 94 -18.94 -15.52 -7.41
N LEU A 95 -17.76 -15.94 -7.87
CA LEU A 95 -16.49 -15.67 -7.22
C LEU A 95 -16.23 -14.16 -7.32
N HIS A 96 -16.72 -13.41 -6.34
CA HIS A 96 -16.56 -11.96 -6.25
C HIS A 96 -15.07 -11.64 -6.32
N SER A 97 -14.65 -10.89 -7.34
CA SER A 97 -13.28 -10.43 -7.44
C SER A 97 -13.07 -9.36 -6.36
N LYS A 98 -12.13 -9.62 -5.43
CA LYS A 98 -11.67 -8.60 -4.47
C LYS A 98 -10.91 -7.49 -5.20
N PRO A 99 -10.85 -6.26 -4.67
CA PRO A 99 -9.97 -5.23 -5.20
C PRO A 99 -8.51 -5.71 -5.22
N LYS A 100 -7.78 -5.32 -6.25
CA LYS A 100 -6.36 -5.63 -6.36
C LYS A 100 -5.55 -4.52 -5.72
N ILE A 101 -4.93 -4.82 -4.59
CA ILE A 101 -4.04 -3.92 -3.86
C ILE A 101 -2.60 -4.33 -4.19
N LYS A 102 -1.76 -3.35 -4.52
CA LYS A 102 -0.34 -3.55 -4.82
C LYS A 102 0.50 -2.45 -4.21
N VAL A 103 1.62 -2.84 -3.63
CA VAL A 103 2.68 -1.91 -3.22
C VAL A 103 3.97 -2.31 -3.94
N HIS A 104 4.69 -1.33 -4.47
CA HIS A 104 5.97 -1.56 -5.15
C HIS A 104 6.87 -0.33 -5.03
N ILE A 105 8.15 -0.51 -5.30
CA ILE A 105 9.13 0.58 -5.39
C ILE A 105 9.30 0.95 -6.86
N LEU A 106 8.98 2.21 -7.19
CA LEU A 106 9.14 2.77 -8.52
C LEU A 106 10.40 3.64 -8.55
N ARG A 107 11.33 3.29 -9.44
CA ARG A 107 12.52 4.08 -9.77
C ARG A 107 12.27 4.88 -11.05
N GLN A 108 12.48 6.18 -10.97
CA GLN A 108 12.41 7.10 -12.08
C GLN A 108 13.81 7.59 -12.45
N TYR A 109 14.21 7.33 -13.70
CA TYR A 109 15.41 7.85 -14.34
C TYR A 109 15.03 9.12 -15.11
N THR A 110 15.74 10.21 -14.89
CA THR A 110 15.56 11.47 -15.65
C THR A 110 16.90 11.90 -16.23
N VAL A 111 16.92 12.21 -17.53
CA VAL A 111 18.11 12.71 -18.25
C VAL A 111 17.75 13.99 -19.00
N ASP A 112 18.48 15.08 -18.75
CA ASP A 112 18.29 16.38 -19.39
C ASP A 112 19.44 16.68 -20.37
N SER A 113 19.27 16.51 -21.68
CA SER A 113 20.32 16.75 -22.68
C SER A 113 19.89 17.78 -23.73
N ASN A 114 20.66 18.85 -23.91
CA ASN A 114 20.40 19.93 -24.87
C ASN A 114 18.97 20.51 -24.76
N GLY A 115 18.51 20.76 -23.53
CA GLY A 115 17.15 21.27 -23.26
C GLY A 115 16.03 20.24 -23.46
N LYS A 116 16.35 18.99 -23.80
CA LYS A 116 15.38 17.89 -23.89
C LYS A 116 15.44 17.04 -22.63
N ARG A 117 14.28 16.71 -22.08
CA ARG A 117 14.13 15.83 -20.92
C ARG A 117 13.60 14.47 -21.36
N ALA A 118 14.29 13.41 -20.97
CA ALA A 118 13.81 12.03 -21.07
C ALA A 118 13.55 11.48 -19.67
N ILE A 119 12.42 10.81 -19.48
CA ILE A 119 12.02 10.16 -18.22
C ILE A 119 11.71 8.69 -18.52
N GLN A 120 12.21 7.80 -17.69
CA GLN A 120 11.92 6.37 -17.74
C GLN A 120 11.61 5.86 -16.33
N ASP A 121 10.54 5.06 -16.21
CA ASP A 121 10.16 4.43 -14.96
C ASP A 121 10.47 2.92 -14.98
N LYS A 122 10.87 2.37 -13.83
CA LYS A 122 11.14 0.95 -13.64
C LYS A 122 10.70 0.53 -12.24
N ILE A 123 9.99 -0.59 -12.14
CA ILE A 123 9.72 -1.24 -10.86
C ILE A 123 10.99 -1.95 -10.41
N ILE A 124 11.44 -1.65 -9.20
CA ILE A 124 12.69 -2.17 -8.63
C ILE A 124 12.49 -2.96 -7.32
N GLY A 125 11.23 -3.19 -6.93
CA GLY A 125 10.88 -3.99 -5.77
C GLY A 125 9.36 -4.16 -5.70
N GLU A 126 8.90 -5.36 -5.37
CA GLU A 126 7.48 -5.66 -5.17
C GLU A 126 7.22 -5.96 -3.70
N GLY A 127 6.03 -5.57 -3.23
CA GLY A 127 5.61 -5.76 -1.85
C GLY A 127 4.78 -7.02 -1.67
N GLU A 128 5.08 -7.77 -0.60
CA GLU A 128 4.20 -8.81 -0.08
C GLU A 128 3.18 -8.17 0.85
N ILE A 129 1.90 -8.56 0.73
CA ILE A 129 0.77 -7.95 1.45
C ILE A 129 -0.07 -9.05 2.08
N TRP A 130 -0.50 -8.86 3.33
CA TRP A 130 -1.43 -9.75 4.03
C TRP A 130 -2.52 -8.96 4.76
N GLU A 131 -3.73 -9.54 4.81
CA GLU A 131 -4.89 -8.98 5.53
C GLU A 131 -4.65 -9.07 7.04
N VAL A 132 -4.93 -7.99 7.77
CA VAL A 132 -4.94 -7.96 9.23
C VAL A 132 -6.39 -8.13 9.71
N PRO A 133 -6.69 -9.14 10.54
CA PRO A 133 -8.05 -9.34 11.06
C PRO A 133 -8.52 -8.14 11.91
N PRO A 134 -9.79 -7.70 11.78
CA PRO A 134 -10.33 -6.63 12.60
C PRO A 134 -10.25 -6.94 14.09
N ALA A 135 -9.94 -5.93 14.92
CA ALA A 135 -9.99 -6.11 16.37
C ALA A 135 -11.44 -6.22 16.84
N ILE A 136 -11.71 -7.15 17.76
CA ILE A 136 -13.07 -7.51 18.23
C ILE A 136 -13.80 -6.33 18.95
N CYS A 137 -13.13 -5.20 19.21
CA CYS A 137 -13.59 -4.12 20.10
C CYS A 137 -13.60 -2.72 19.46
N GLU A 138 -13.99 -2.58 18.19
CA GLU A 138 -14.10 -1.27 17.55
C GLU A 138 -15.51 -0.67 17.71
N ALA A 139 -15.58 0.58 18.16
CA ALA A 139 -16.83 1.30 18.38
C ALA A 139 -17.57 1.58 17.06
N ALA A 140 -18.89 1.46 17.09
CA ALA A 140 -19.76 1.58 15.93
C ALA A 140 -19.72 2.99 15.30
N GLY A 141 -19.26 3.10 14.04
CA GLY A 141 -19.40 4.33 13.25
C GLY A 141 -18.64 4.33 11.92
N ALA A 142 -17.37 3.93 11.93
CA ALA A 142 -16.54 3.87 10.72
C ALA A 142 -15.89 2.49 10.62
N VAL A 143 -16.07 1.83 9.47
CA VAL A 143 -15.45 0.54 9.20
C VAL A 143 -14.08 0.81 8.62
N HIS A 144 -13.08 0.10 9.12
CA HIS A 144 -11.76 0.09 8.51
C HIS A 144 -11.29 -1.32 8.20
N LEU A 145 -10.40 -1.39 7.22
CA LEU A 145 -9.79 -2.63 6.75
C LEU A 145 -8.30 -2.39 6.68
N ASP A 146 -7.55 -3.34 7.20
CA ASP A 146 -6.12 -3.21 7.38
C ASP A 146 -5.36 -4.28 6.64
N TRP A 147 -4.24 -3.87 6.07
CA TRP A 147 -3.23 -4.75 5.52
C TRP A 147 -1.86 -4.33 6.01
N GLU A 148 -1.03 -5.32 6.27
CA GLU A 148 0.39 -5.14 6.55
C GLU A 148 1.19 -5.75 5.40
N GLY A 149 2.43 -5.31 5.26
CA GLY A 149 3.32 -5.86 4.26
C GLY A 149 4.76 -5.43 4.38
N GLU A 150 5.59 -6.04 3.55
CA GLU A 150 7.01 -5.74 3.42
C GLU A 150 7.39 -5.57 1.96
N LEU A 151 8.16 -4.51 1.66
CA LEU A 151 8.83 -4.33 0.37
C LEU A 151 10.28 -4.77 0.47
N LYS A 152 10.74 -5.39 -0.61
CA LYS A 152 12.16 -5.69 -0.81
C LYS A 152 12.63 -5.18 -2.16
N ILE A 153 13.78 -4.52 -2.17
CA ILE A 153 14.44 -4.10 -3.41
C ILE A 153 15.01 -5.35 -4.10
N ASP A 154 14.83 -5.42 -5.41
CA ASP A 154 15.38 -6.47 -6.26
C ASP A 154 16.91 -6.48 -6.18
N GLY A 155 17.50 -7.66 -5.97
CA GLY A 155 18.95 -7.82 -5.81
C GLY A 155 19.78 -7.48 -7.05
N THR A 156 19.15 -7.29 -8.21
CA THR A 156 19.80 -6.76 -9.43
C THR A 156 20.08 -5.26 -9.35
N VAL A 157 19.51 -4.55 -8.36
CA VAL A 157 19.74 -3.14 -8.13
C VAL A 157 20.98 -2.96 -7.26
N THR A 158 22.04 -2.40 -7.84
CA THR A 158 23.34 -2.24 -7.16
C THR A 158 23.65 -0.80 -6.75
N ILE A 159 22.79 0.16 -7.14
CA ILE A 159 22.99 1.59 -6.89
C ILE A 159 21.73 2.22 -6.30
N GLY A 160 21.95 3.11 -5.33
CA GLY A 160 20.91 3.95 -4.76
C GLY A 160 20.46 5.09 -5.69
N GLY A 161 19.57 5.94 -5.17
CA GLY A 161 19.16 7.16 -5.86
C GLY A 161 20.27 8.22 -5.83
N PHE A 162 20.44 8.97 -6.91
CA PHE A 162 21.45 10.02 -7.01
C PHE A 162 21.02 11.14 -7.97
N VAL A 163 21.72 12.27 -7.89
CA VAL A 163 21.63 13.37 -8.85
C VAL A 163 23.05 13.74 -9.26
N ALA A 164 23.37 13.64 -10.54
CA ALA A 164 24.69 13.94 -11.10
C ALA A 164 24.54 14.75 -12.39
N GLY A 165 24.73 16.07 -12.28
CA GLY A 165 24.57 17.01 -13.39
C GLY A 165 23.15 16.94 -13.96
N ASN A 166 23.04 16.42 -15.18
CA ASN A 166 21.78 16.29 -15.90
C ASN A 166 21.12 14.92 -15.81
N VAL A 167 21.65 14.00 -14.99
CA VAL A 167 21.06 12.69 -14.74
C VAL A 167 20.57 12.62 -13.29
N SER A 168 19.36 12.11 -13.09
CA SER A 168 18.87 11.79 -11.75
C SER A 168 18.13 10.46 -11.70
N VAL A 169 18.26 9.80 -10.56
CA VAL A 169 17.57 8.56 -10.20
C VAL A 169 16.84 8.81 -8.90
N LYS A 170 15.51 8.73 -8.93
CA LYS A 170 14.64 8.96 -7.78
C LYS A 170 13.79 7.72 -7.52
N ASP A 171 13.56 7.43 -6.26
CA ASP A 171 12.81 6.25 -5.83
C ASP A 171 11.57 6.67 -5.05
N SER A 172 10.48 5.91 -5.20
CA SER A 172 9.25 6.11 -4.45
C SER A 172 8.57 4.79 -4.13
N VAL A 173 7.92 4.72 -2.96
CA VAL A 173 6.98 3.65 -2.64
C VAL A 173 5.63 4.03 -3.24
N VAL A 174 5.05 3.14 -4.04
CA VAL A 174 3.79 3.37 -4.74
C VAL A 174 2.75 2.34 -4.32
N LEU A 175 1.63 2.81 -3.78
CA LEU A 175 0.43 2.01 -3.55
C LEU A 175 -0.54 2.22 -4.71
N THR A 176 -1.02 1.12 -5.27
CA THR A 176 -2.09 1.08 -6.27
C THR A 176 -3.25 0.25 -5.75
N VAL A 177 -4.46 0.81 -5.76
CA VAL A 177 -5.71 0.10 -5.47
C VAL A 177 -6.56 0.10 -6.73
N ILE A 178 -6.81 -1.09 -7.28
CA ILE A 178 -7.62 -1.29 -8.48
C ILE A 178 -8.94 -1.93 -8.05
N PRO A 179 -10.06 -1.20 -8.15
CA PRO A 179 -11.38 -1.76 -7.89
C PRO A 179 -11.68 -2.97 -8.80
N PRO A 180 -12.48 -3.93 -8.33
CA PRO A 180 -12.88 -5.07 -9.14
C PRO A 180 -13.82 -4.68 -10.28
N THR A 181 -13.81 -5.48 -11.35
CA THR A 181 -14.80 -5.44 -12.43
C THR A 181 -15.70 -6.65 -12.27
N VAL A 182 -17.03 -6.44 -12.26
CA VAL A 182 -18.04 -7.50 -12.13
C VAL A 182 -18.93 -7.47 -13.36
N ASP A 183 -19.10 -8.60 -14.04
CA ASP A 183 -19.98 -8.75 -15.21
C ASP A 183 -19.80 -7.65 -16.28
N HIS A 184 -18.54 -7.29 -16.55
CA HIS A 184 -18.14 -6.21 -17.47
C HIS A 184 -18.60 -4.80 -17.06
N GLN A 185 -19.23 -4.63 -15.90
CA GLN A 185 -19.54 -3.34 -15.31
C GLN A 185 -18.34 -2.82 -14.51
N PRO A 186 -17.90 -1.57 -14.75
CA PRO A 186 -16.83 -0.98 -13.99
C PRO A 186 -17.30 -0.66 -12.57
N SER A 187 -16.41 -0.80 -11.59
CA SER A 187 -16.65 -0.30 -10.24
C SER A 187 -17.06 1.19 -10.24
N PRO A 188 -17.91 1.64 -9.30
CA PRO A 188 -18.18 3.07 -9.08
C PRO A 188 -16.92 3.86 -8.73
N PHE A 189 -15.89 3.18 -8.21
CA PHE A 189 -14.59 3.76 -7.88
C PHE A 189 -13.63 3.68 -9.06
N LEU A 190 -12.78 4.70 -9.19
CA LEU A 190 -11.62 4.72 -10.07
C LEU A 190 -10.42 4.10 -9.36
N SER A 191 -9.45 3.61 -10.13
CA SER A 191 -8.18 3.16 -9.57
C SER A 191 -7.49 4.31 -8.84
N LEU A 192 -6.97 4.02 -7.66
CA LEU A 192 -6.18 4.95 -6.87
C LEU A 192 -4.70 4.60 -7.02
N GLN A 193 -3.87 5.64 -7.18
CA GLN A 193 -2.42 5.53 -7.07
C GLN A 193 -1.91 6.66 -6.17
N MET A 194 -1.06 6.30 -5.22
CA MET A 194 -0.38 7.24 -4.32
C MET A 194 1.10 6.88 -4.23
N SER A 195 1.94 7.88 -4.08
CA SER A 195 3.39 7.76 -4.10
C SER A 195 4.02 8.50 -2.92
N ILE A 196 4.95 7.85 -2.23
CA ILE A 196 5.77 8.43 -1.17
C ILE A 196 7.23 8.43 -1.63
N PRO A 197 7.87 9.60 -1.80
CA PRO A 197 9.29 9.67 -2.11
C PRO A 197 10.14 9.06 -1.01
N ILE A 198 11.12 8.24 -1.40
CA ILE A 198 12.09 7.61 -0.49
C ILE A 198 13.52 7.83 -1.02
N ARG A 199 14.52 7.56 -0.18
CA ARG A 199 15.92 7.54 -0.57
C ARG A 199 16.45 6.13 -0.40
N VAL A 200 16.90 5.52 -1.50
CA VAL A 200 17.63 4.26 -1.46
C VAL A 200 19.13 4.56 -1.39
N VAL A 201 19.83 3.97 -0.43
CA VAL A 201 21.28 4.07 -0.20
C VAL A 201 21.94 2.70 -0.30
N THR A 202 23.27 2.64 -0.43
CA THR A 202 24.01 1.37 -0.57
C THR A 202 23.92 0.51 0.67
N ASP A 203 24.17 1.11 1.83
CA ASP A 203 24.33 0.41 3.10
C ASP A 203 23.19 0.78 4.05
N SER A 204 22.67 -0.22 4.74
CA SER A 204 21.67 -0.04 5.80
C SER A 204 22.23 0.84 6.92
N TYR A 205 21.38 1.69 7.49
CA TYR A 205 21.76 2.39 8.71
C TYR A 205 21.77 1.41 9.88
N VAL A 206 22.93 1.26 10.52
CA VAL A 206 23.06 0.52 11.78
C VAL A 206 23.26 1.56 12.88
N GLU A 207 22.32 1.64 13.82
CA GLU A 207 22.50 2.45 15.01
C GLU A 207 23.64 1.83 15.84
N VAL A 208 24.76 2.55 15.97
CA VAL A 208 25.90 2.08 16.74
C VAL A 208 25.57 2.26 18.22
N THR A 209 24.88 1.28 18.78
CA THR A 209 24.72 1.15 20.23
C THR A 209 25.98 0.48 20.78
N GLU A 210 26.70 1.18 21.67
CA GLU A 210 27.87 0.75 22.45
C GLU A 210 29.25 1.15 21.87
N TYR A 211 29.80 2.24 22.41
CA TYR A 211 31.23 2.50 22.42
C TYR A 211 31.81 1.79 23.66
N GLU A 212 32.24 0.54 23.52
CA GLU A 212 33.00 -0.12 24.58
C GLU A 212 34.42 0.50 24.59
N PRO A 213 34.82 1.25 25.62
CA PRO A 213 36.14 1.86 25.65
C PRO A 213 37.15 0.71 25.76
N THR A 214 38.01 0.56 24.76
CA THR A 214 39.13 -0.38 24.83
C THR A 214 40.00 0.01 26.02
N ALA A 215 39.95 -0.81 27.07
CA ALA A 215 40.82 -0.65 28.23
C ALA A 215 42.28 -0.67 27.74
N ALA A 216 43.02 0.40 28.03
CA ALA A 216 44.43 0.49 27.73
C ALA A 216 45.16 -0.67 28.41
N VAL A 217 45.83 -1.51 27.61
CA VAL A 217 46.69 -2.58 28.12
C VAL A 217 47.95 -1.92 28.70
N PRO A 218 48.31 -2.21 29.97
CA PRO A 218 49.48 -1.63 30.64
C PRO A 218 50.82 -2.11 30.08
#